data_AF-V4JRT3-F1
#
_entry.id   AF-V4JRT3-F1
#
_cell.length_a   1.000
_cell.length_b   1.000
_cell.length_c   1.000
_cell.angle_alpha   90.00
_cell.angle_beta   90.00
_cell.angle_gamma   90.00
#
_symmetry.space_group_name_H-M   'P 1'
#
loop_
_entity.id
_entity.type
_entity.pdbx_description
1 polymer ?
#
loop_
_entity_poly.entity_id
_entity_poly.type
_entity_poly.pdbx_seq_one_letter_code
_entity_poly.pdbx_strand_id
1 'polypeptide(L)'
;MNALKVVGKRLDDVRIVIFGAGASNVAFYRLLKVMGVNLHNVVAITTKGVLHPEMKDIDKLMVSDPYQYQIAIETNGGDLPPNTPIERAFEGADVLVAASAPGPGVIKPEWVSRMSKDAIVFALANPVPEIWPWEAKKAGARIVATGRSDFPNQVNNSLAFPAVFRGVLDVRAKTITDTMAVAAAVELAKYAEENGGINENRILPTMEEWEVYPRVAAAIAVRAVEEGVARRTTTYKEELERAREIIGTVRQKFQSIWSSGLIPKPPVDYEG
;
A
#
# COMPACT_ATOMS: atom_id res chain seq x y z
N MET A 1 2.41 0.18 -8.26
CA MET A 1 2.52 -0.54 -9.55
C MET A 1 1.51 -0.02 -10.57
N ASN A 2 0.21 -0.31 -10.44
CA ASN A 2 -0.78 0.11 -11.46
C ASN A 2 -0.92 1.62 -11.63
N ALA A 3 -0.84 2.41 -10.57
CA ALA A 3 -0.84 3.87 -10.69
C ALA A 3 0.27 4.37 -11.63
N LEU A 4 1.48 3.80 -11.54
CA LEU A 4 2.61 4.13 -12.41
C LEU A 4 2.33 3.75 -13.87
N LYS A 5 1.74 2.57 -14.12
CA LYS A 5 1.30 2.14 -15.46
C LYS A 5 0.31 3.13 -16.07
N VAL A 6 -0.70 3.57 -15.31
CA VAL A 6 -1.73 4.51 -15.78
C VAL A 6 -1.13 5.87 -16.17
N VAL A 7 -0.12 6.36 -15.44
CA VAL A 7 0.56 7.62 -15.76
C VAL A 7 1.76 7.46 -16.69
N GLY A 8 2.07 6.24 -17.15
CA GLY A 8 3.19 5.97 -18.07
C GLY A 8 4.58 6.15 -17.46
N LYS A 9 4.75 5.95 -16.14
CA LYS A 9 6.03 6.05 -15.44
C LYS A 9 6.55 4.67 -15.04
N ARG A 10 7.88 4.53 -14.91
CA ARG A 10 8.51 3.31 -14.38
C ARG A 10 8.93 3.52 -12.94
N LEU A 11 8.89 2.45 -12.14
CA LEU A 11 9.21 2.52 -10.71
C LEU A 11 10.64 2.98 -10.44
N ASP A 12 11.59 2.64 -11.31
CA ASP A 12 13.00 2.99 -11.12
C ASP A 12 13.32 4.45 -11.43
N ASP A 13 12.43 5.15 -12.15
CA ASP A 13 12.62 6.53 -12.59
C ASP A 13 11.86 7.56 -11.73
N VAL A 14 11.01 7.11 -10.79
CA VAL A 14 10.15 8.02 -10.03
C VAL A 14 10.78 8.48 -8.73
N ARG A 15 10.53 9.76 -8.40
CA ARG A 15 10.81 10.31 -7.09
C ARG A 15 9.63 10.08 -6.14
N ILE A 16 9.89 9.44 -5.01
CA ILE A 16 8.87 9.01 -4.04
C ILE A 16 9.04 9.80 -2.73
N VAL A 17 7.99 10.50 -2.31
CA VAL A 17 7.91 11.12 -0.99
C VAL A 17 7.08 10.22 -0.08
N ILE A 18 7.67 9.82 1.03
CA ILE A 18 7.01 9.08 2.11
C ILE A 18 6.76 10.08 3.26
N PHE A 19 5.49 10.36 3.56
CA PHE A 19 5.12 11.29 4.62
C PHE A 19 4.63 10.52 5.87
N GLY A 20 5.39 10.64 6.95
CA GLY A 20 5.31 9.79 8.14
C GLY A 20 6.26 8.59 8.02
N ALA A 21 6.99 8.28 9.10
CA ALA A 21 7.91 7.12 9.16
C ALA A 21 7.54 6.14 10.28
N GLY A 22 6.23 5.94 10.48
CA GLY A 22 5.71 4.89 11.36
C GLY A 22 5.74 3.51 10.70
N ALA A 23 5.27 2.48 11.41
CA ALA A 23 5.36 1.08 11.00
C ALA A 23 4.88 0.80 9.55
N SER A 24 3.76 1.39 9.11
CA SER A 24 3.25 1.21 7.74
C SER A 24 4.23 1.70 6.68
N ASN A 25 4.79 2.90 6.86
CA ASN A 25 5.70 3.50 5.90
C ASN A 25 7.13 2.93 5.99
N VAL A 26 7.55 2.47 7.19
CA VAL A 26 8.77 1.66 7.35
C VAL A 26 8.64 0.35 6.57
N ALA A 27 7.49 -0.32 6.65
CA ALA A 27 7.23 -1.53 5.87
C ALA A 27 7.20 -1.22 4.37
N PHE A 28 6.55 -0.14 3.94
CA PHE A 28 6.55 0.27 2.53
C PHE A 28 7.97 0.54 2.01
N TYR A 29 8.79 1.25 2.76
CA TYR A 29 10.21 1.46 2.44
C TYR A 29 10.98 0.14 2.28
N ARG A 30 10.76 -0.84 3.17
CA ARG A 30 11.37 -2.18 3.04
C ARG A 30 10.94 -2.87 1.75
N LEU A 31 9.66 -2.74 1.35
CA LEU A 31 9.20 -3.29 0.08
C LEU A 31 9.85 -2.59 -1.12
N LEU A 32 10.02 -1.26 -1.09
CA LEU A 32 10.75 -0.52 -2.14
C LEU A 32 12.19 -1.06 -2.28
N LYS A 33 12.87 -1.31 -1.16
CA LYS A 33 14.21 -1.90 -1.13
C LYS A 33 14.24 -3.30 -1.75
N VAL A 34 13.32 -4.18 -1.38
CA VAL A 34 13.21 -5.54 -1.95
C VAL A 34 12.88 -5.50 -3.44
N MET A 35 12.11 -4.50 -3.88
CA MET A 35 11.78 -4.28 -5.29
C MET A 35 12.93 -3.66 -6.10
N GLY A 36 14.06 -3.31 -5.49
CA GLY A 36 15.23 -2.77 -6.19
C GLY A 36 15.15 -1.28 -6.52
N VAL A 37 14.24 -0.54 -5.90
CA VAL A 37 14.13 0.92 -6.08
C VAL A 37 15.42 1.59 -5.64
N ASN A 38 15.92 2.53 -6.44
CA ASN A 38 17.01 3.39 -6.00
C ASN A 38 16.54 4.21 -4.79
N LEU A 39 17.08 3.94 -3.60
CA LEU A 39 16.65 4.57 -2.36
C LEU A 39 16.98 6.07 -2.31
N HIS A 40 17.92 6.55 -3.14
CA HIS A 40 18.17 7.98 -3.33
C HIS A 40 17.01 8.70 -4.06
N ASN A 41 16.09 7.98 -4.69
CA ASN A 41 14.86 8.56 -5.22
C ASN A 41 13.76 8.69 -4.14
N VAL A 42 14.00 8.23 -2.91
CA VAL A 42 13.03 8.20 -1.83
C VAL A 42 13.35 9.28 -0.81
N VAL A 43 12.38 10.13 -0.49
CA VAL A 43 12.48 11.10 0.61
C VAL A 43 11.50 10.70 1.69
N ALA A 44 11.97 10.46 2.91
CA ALA A 44 11.11 10.18 4.06
C ALA A 44 11.01 11.41 4.98
N ILE A 45 9.79 11.76 5.38
CA ILE A 45 9.50 12.95 6.17
C ILE A 45 8.83 12.54 7.49
N THR A 46 9.28 13.13 8.59
CA THR A 46 8.70 12.97 9.93
C THR A 46 8.25 14.30 10.50
N THR A 47 7.70 14.29 11.71
CA THR A 47 7.41 15.52 12.47
C THR A 47 8.67 16.33 12.78
N LYS A 48 9.87 15.75 12.66
CA LYS A 48 11.16 16.43 12.82
C LYS A 48 11.76 16.96 11.51
N GLY A 49 11.06 16.79 10.38
CA GLY A 49 11.54 17.16 9.05
C GLY A 49 11.97 15.97 8.21
N VAL A 50 12.73 16.24 7.14
CA VAL A 50 13.29 15.21 6.25
C VAL A 50 14.28 14.35 7.03
N LEU A 51 14.13 13.02 6.96
CA LEU A 51 15.12 12.08 7.47
C LEU A 51 16.37 12.16 6.60
N HIS A 52 17.49 12.53 7.22
CA HIS A 52 18.77 12.78 6.55
C HIS A 52 19.91 12.38 7.49
N PRO A 53 21.03 11.83 6.99
CA PRO A 53 22.15 11.38 7.83
C PRO A 53 22.78 12.51 8.66
N GLU A 54 22.77 13.74 8.14
CA GLU A 54 23.34 14.91 8.82
C GLU A 54 22.32 15.69 9.69
N MET A 55 21.17 15.09 10.04
CA MET A 55 20.23 15.76 10.94
C MET A 55 20.78 15.81 12.38
N LYS A 56 20.47 16.89 13.11
CA LYS A 56 21.01 17.17 14.46
C LYS A 56 20.90 16.00 15.46
N ASP A 57 19.82 15.21 15.38
CA ASP A 57 19.52 14.13 16.33
C ASP A 57 19.83 12.72 15.79
N ILE A 58 20.65 12.58 14.74
CA ILE A 58 20.88 11.29 14.07
C ILE A 58 21.43 10.21 15.02
N ASP A 59 22.39 10.54 15.89
CA ASP A 59 22.98 9.59 16.84
C ASP A 59 21.96 9.08 17.86
N LYS A 60 21.06 9.96 18.30
CA LYS A 60 19.96 9.59 19.19
C LYS A 60 18.96 8.69 18.46
N LEU A 61 18.68 8.98 17.19
CA LEU A 61 17.76 8.20 16.36
C LEU A 61 18.23 6.76 16.21
N MET A 62 19.54 6.53 16.07
CA MET A 62 20.14 5.18 16.00
C MET A 62 19.70 4.27 17.16
N VAL A 63 19.59 4.83 18.37
CA VAL A 63 19.22 4.08 19.58
C VAL A 63 17.70 4.07 19.78
N SER A 64 17.02 5.19 19.56
CA SER A 64 15.59 5.32 19.88
C SER A 64 14.65 4.75 18.81
N ASP A 65 15.06 4.82 17.54
CA ASP A 65 14.28 4.33 16.40
C ASP A 65 15.24 3.87 15.28
N PRO A 66 15.79 2.65 15.39
CA PRO A 66 16.76 2.12 14.43
C PRO A 66 16.20 2.00 13.00
N TYR A 67 14.88 1.92 12.84
CA TYR A 67 14.25 1.85 11.51
C TYR A 67 14.27 3.21 10.82
N GLN A 68 13.91 4.28 11.52
CA GLN A 68 14.03 5.64 10.96
C GLN A 68 15.50 6.02 10.73
N TYR A 69 16.40 5.59 11.62
CA TYR A 69 17.84 5.76 11.40
C TYR A 69 18.27 5.07 10.10
N GLN A 70 17.89 3.80 9.89
CA GLN A 70 18.21 3.08 8.67
C GLN A 70 17.67 3.79 7.42
N ILE A 71 16.42 4.27 7.47
CA ILE A 71 15.83 5.06 6.38
C ILE A 71 16.67 6.30 6.11
N ALA A 72 17.03 7.07 7.14
CA ALA A 72 17.83 8.29 7.00
C ALA A 72 19.17 8.01 6.30
N ILE A 73 19.88 6.96 6.73
CA ILE A 73 21.18 6.60 6.15
C ILE A 73 21.03 6.11 4.71
N GLU A 74 20.10 5.20 4.44
CA GLU A 74 20.01 4.54 3.13
C GLU A 74 19.34 5.39 2.06
N THR A 75 18.45 6.31 2.42
CA THR A 75 17.84 7.23 1.44
C THR A 75 18.62 8.51 1.25
N ASN A 76 19.52 8.87 2.17
CA ASN A 76 20.30 10.11 2.13
C ASN A 76 19.43 11.37 1.91
N GLY A 77 18.23 11.41 2.50
CA GLY A 77 17.24 12.47 2.28
C GLY A 77 16.75 12.63 0.84
N GLY A 78 16.92 11.59 0.01
CA GLY A 78 16.68 11.62 -1.44
C GLY A 78 17.54 12.65 -2.16
N ASP A 79 18.81 12.73 -1.77
CA ASP A 79 19.84 13.66 -2.25
C ASP A 79 19.50 15.15 -2.10
N LEU A 80 18.54 15.46 -1.23
CA LEU A 80 18.31 16.83 -0.78
C LEU A 80 19.37 17.26 0.23
N PRO A 81 19.76 18.55 0.25
CA PRO A 81 20.64 19.08 1.29
C PRO A 81 20.08 18.81 2.71
N PRO A 82 20.95 18.71 3.73
CA PRO A 82 20.50 18.63 5.11
C PRO A 82 19.66 19.85 5.51
N ASN A 83 18.74 19.66 6.45
CA ASN A 83 17.81 20.71 6.92
C ASN A 83 16.91 21.29 5.82
N THR A 84 16.74 20.58 4.71
CA THR A 84 15.81 20.99 3.65
C THR A 84 14.38 21.15 4.20
N PRO A 85 13.72 22.29 3.95
CA PRO A 85 12.32 22.49 4.32
C PRO A 85 11.40 21.44 3.68
N ILE A 86 10.39 20.98 4.42
CA ILE A 86 9.47 19.91 4.02
C ILE A 86 8.86 20.16 2.64
N GLU A 87 8.45 21.40 2.36
CA GLU A 87 7.83 21.78 1.08
C GLU A 87 8.73 21.56 -0.14
N ARG A 88 10.07 21.59 0.02
CA ARG A 88 11.03 21.33 -1.07
C ARG A 88 11.09 19.85 -1.44
N ALA A 89 10.74 18.94 -0.53
CA ALA A 89 10.70 17.52 -0.81
C ALA A 89 9.64 17.14 -1.86
N PHE A 90 8.58 17.94 -1.99
CA PHE A 90 7.50 17.70 -2.94
C PHE A 90 7.81 18.19 -4.36
N GLU A 91 8.82 19.05 -4.54
CA GLU A 91 9.16 19.62 -5.85
C GLU A 91 9.60 18.53 -6.84
N GLY A 92 8.83 18.31 -7.90
CA GLY A 92 9.15 17.26 -8.87
C GLY A 92 9.01 15.83 -8.30
N ALA A 93 8.35 15.65 -7.16
CA ALA A 93 7.98 14.31 -6.69
C ALA A 93 6.91 13.70 -7.61
N ASP A 94 7.05 12.44 -7.98
CA ASP A 94 6.06 11.74 -8.82
C ASP A 94 5.00 11.04 -7.99
N VAL A 95 5.41 10.55 -6.81
CA VAL A 95 4.56 9.77 -5.92
C VAL A 95 4.66 10.34 -4.51
N LEU A 96 3.52 10.58 -3.89
CA LEU A 96 3.38 10.85 -2.46
C LEU A 96 2.65 9.67 -1.82
N VAL A 97 3.27 9.06 -0.81
CA VAL A 97 2.63 8.08 0.08
C VAL A 97 2.61 8.65 1.49
N ALA A 98 1.46 9.15 1.91
CA ALA A 98 1.21 9.62 3.25
C ALA A 98 0.47 8.55 4.05
N ALA A 99 1.08 8.16 5.17
CA ALA A 99 0.46 7.32 6.20
C ALA A 99 0.89 7.87 7.55
N SER A 100 0.23 8.96 7.93
CA SER A 100 0.63 9.84 9.03
C SER A 100 -0.55 10.15 9.95
N ALA A 101 -0.52 11.30 10.63
CA ALA A 101 -1.64 11.73 11.46
C ALA A 101 -2.91 11.92 10.62
N PRO A 102 -4.10 11.58 11.15
CA PRO A 102 -5.36 11.86 10.47
C PRO A 102 -5.53 13.36 10.17
N GLY A 103 -6.15 13.66 9.03
CA GLY A 103 -6.37 15.02 8.57
C GLY A 103 -7.72 15.63 8.98
N PRO A 104 -8.24 16.62 8.21
CA PRO A 104 -7.66 17.15 6.97
C PRO A 104 -6.55 18.19 7.22
N GLY A 105 -5.76 18.49 6.18
CA GLY A 105 -4.78 19.59 6.19
C GLY A 105 -3.37 19.21 6.67
N VAL A 106 -3.11 17.92 6.88
CA VAL A 106 -1.76 17.41 7.19
C VAL A 106 -0.88 17.46 5.94
N ILE A 107 -1.44 17.07 4.78
CA ILE A 107 -0.84 17.34 3.47
C ILE A 107 -1.53 18.57 2.89
N LYS A 108 -0.72 19.56 2.49
CA LYS A 108 -1.24 20.83 1.96
C LYS A 108 -1.41 20.79 0.44
N PRO A 109 -2.47 21.39 -0.12
CA PRO A 109 -2.63 21.55 -1.56
C PRO A 109 -1.41 22.23 -2.22
N GLU A 110 -0.78 23.19 -1.53
CA GLU A 110 0.42 23.88 -2.03
C GLU A 110 1.64 22.96 -2.15
N TRP A 111 1.69 21.85 -1.41
CA TRP A 111 2.75 20.86 -1.58
C TRP A 111 2.46 19.96 -2.79
N VAL A 112 1.21 19.54 -2.95
CA VAL A 112 0.78 18.71 -4.09
C VAL A 112 0.96 19.47 -5.41
N SER A 113 0.71 20.78 -5.45
CA SER A 113 0.90 21.58 -6.67
C SER A 113 2.35 21.74 -7.13
N ARG A 114 3.32 21.38 -6.28
CA ARG A 114 4.76 21.39 -6.60
C ARG A 114 5.25 20.05 -7.15
N MET A 115 4.42 19.02 -7.08
CA MET A 115 4.74 17.69 -7.60
C MET A 115 4.85 17.70 -9.13
N SER A 116 5.47 16.66 -9.68
CA SER A 116 5.58 16.46 -11.11
C SER A 116 4.21 16.38 -11.78
N LYS A 117 4.15 16.69 -13.08
CA LYS A 117 2.97 16.38 -13.90
C LYS A 117 2.61 14.90 -13.74
N ASP A 118 1.31 14.61 -13.76
CA ASP A 118 0.80 13.25 -13.58
C ASP A 118 1.16 12.66 -12.21
N ALA A 119 1.13 13.49 -11.15
CA ALA A 119 1.44 13.09 -9.79
C ALA A 119 0.45 12.05 -9.24
N ILE A 120 0.96 11.14 -8.42
CA ILE A 120 0.21 10.12 -7.70
C ILE A 120 0.22 10.48 -6.21
N VAL A 121 -0.95 10.61 -5.60
CA VAL A 121 -1.11 10.95 -4.18
C VAL A 121 -1.89 9.88 -3.45
N PHE A 122 -1.24 9.18 -2.53
CA PHE A 122 -1.87 8.22 -1.62
C PHE A 122 -1.95 8.86 -0.23
N ALA A 123 -3.16 9.21 0.22
CA ALA A 123 -3.44 9.79 1.53
C ALA A 123 -4.19 8.77 2.40
N LEU A 124 -3.44 7.99 3.17
CA LEU A 124 -3.89 6.71 3.72
C LEU A 124 -4.29 6.77 5.19
N ALA A 125 -4.26 7.94 5.84
CA ALA A 125 -4.73 8.06 7.22
C ALA A 125 -6.24 7.77 7.34
N ASN A 126 -6.63 7.22 8.48
CA ASN A 126 -8.02 6.92 8.85
C ASN A 126 -8.38 7.60 10.18
N PRO A 127 -9.64 8.00 10.40
CA PRO A 127 -10.79 7.90 9.48
C PRO A 127 -10.87 9.05 8.45
N VAL A 128 -10.05 10.09 8.63
CA VAL A 128 -9.98 11.25 7.73
C VAL A 128 -8.60 11.26 7.07
N PRO A 129 -8.51 11.25 5.73
CA PRO A 129 -7.23 11.26 5.02
C PRO A 129 -6.46 12.56 5.28
N GLU A 130 -5.15 12.54 5.05
CA GLU A 130 -4.28 13.71 5.25
C GLU A 130 -4.69 14.93 4.42
N ILE A 131 -5.24 14.68 3.22
CA ILE A 131 -5.80 15.66 2.28
C ILE A 131 -7.02 15.02 1.62
N TRP A 132 -8.08 15.79 1.37
CA TRP A 132 -9.24 15.26 0.69
C TRP A 132 -8.97 14.98 -0.79
N PRO A 133 -9.59 13.95 -1.40
CA PRO A 133 -9.34 13.62 -2.80
C PRO A 133 -9.58 14.77 -3.78
N TRP A 134 -10.64 15.55 -3.58
CA TRP A 134 -10.95 16.71 -4.44
C TRP A 134 -9.94 17.85 -4.30
N GLU A 135 -9.38 18.05 -3.10
CA GLU A 135 -8.33 19.05 -2.88
C GLU A 135 -7.03 18.64 -3.58
N ALA A 136 -6.63 17.37 -3.44
CA ALA A 136 -5.46 16.83 -4.12
C ALA A 136 -5.61 16.89 -5.65
N LYS A 137 -6.79 16.51 -6.19
CA LYS A 137 -7.09 16.63 -7.62
C LYS A 137 -7.05 18.09 -8.10
N LYS A 138 -7.67 19.02 -7.35
CA LYS A 138 -7.64 20.46 -7.67
C LYS A 138 -6.22 21.02 -7.64
N ALA A 139 -5.35 20.49 -6.78
CA ALA A 139 -3.95 20.86 -6.69
C ALA A 139 -3.07 20.27 -7.81
N GLY A 140 -3.60 19.36 -8.65
CA GLY A 140 -2.88 18.81 -9.82
C GLY A 140 -2.52 17.33 -9.73
N ALA A 141 -2.91 16.61 -8.67
CA ALA A 141 -2.74 15.17 -8.62
C ALA A 141 -3.57 14.48 -9.72
N ARG A 142 -2.97 13.56 -10.46
CA ARG A 142 -3.67 12.78 -11.49
C ARG A 142 -4.32 11.54 -10.93
N ILE A 143 -3.67 10.84 -10.01
CA ILE A 143 -4.24 9.69 -9.31
C ILE A 143 -4.27 10.01 -7.83
N VAL A 144 -5.42 9.79 -7.21
CA VAL A 144 -5.58 9.91 -5.76
C VAL A 144 -6.15 8.62 -5.20
N ALA A 145 -5.62 8.18 -4.07
CA ALA A 145 -6.06 7.01 -3.33
C ALA A 145 -6.15 7.31 -1.84
N THR A 146 -7.08 6.66 -1.15
CA THR A 146 -7.24 6.77 0.31
C THR A 146 -7.42 5.41 0.95
N GLY A 147 -7.40 5.36 2.29
CA GLY A 147 -7.74 4.14 3.04
C GLY A 147 -9.23 3.80 3.07
N ARG A 148 -10.11 4.71 2.63
CA ARG A 148 -11.56 4.60 2.78
C ARG A 148 -12.24 4.03 1.53
N SER A 149 -13.35 3.33 1.74
CA SER A 149 -14.12 2.65 0.69
C SER A 149 -15.10 3.55 -0.05
N ASP A 150 -15.44 4.71 0.50
CA ASP A 150 -16.35 5.68 -0.12
C ASP A 150 -15.69 6.55 -1.20
N PHE A 151 -14.38 6.35 -1.46
CA PHE A 151 -13.64 7.01 -2.52
C PHE A 151 -13.07 5.99 -3.52
N PRO A 152 -12.83 6.40 -4.79
CA PRO A 152 -12.08 5.58 -5.73
C PRO A 152 -10.69 5.21 -5.21
N ASN A 153 -10.14 4.10 -5.72
CA ASN A 153 -8.80 3.63 -5.38
C ASN A 153 -8.59 3.41 -3.87
N GLN A 154 -9.45 2.63 -3.22
CA GLN A 154 -9.23 2.25 -1.82
C GLN A 154 -7.94 1.43 -1.68
N VAL A 155 -6.91 2.02 -1.06
CA VAL A 155 -5.67 1.35 -0.67
C VAL A 155 -5.80 0.99 0.80
N ASN A 156 -6.28 -0.23 1.06
CA ASN A 156 -6.46 -0.75 2.41
C ASN A 156 -5.93 -2.18 2.51
N ASN A 157 -5.41 -2.53 3.69
CA ASN A 157 -4.89 -3.87 3.95
C ASN A 157 -5.97 -4.96 3.88
N SER A 158 -7.26 -4.60 3.92
CA SER A 158 -8.40 -5.51 3.73
C SER A 158 -8.34 -6.30 2.42
N LEU A 159 -7.73 -5.75 1.37
CA LEU A 159 -7.51 -6.45 0.10
C LEU A 159 -6.41 -7.51 0.18
N ALA A 160 -5.52 -7.43 1.17
CA ALA A 160 -4.32 -8.26 1.26
C ALA A 160 -4.38 -9.28 2.41
N PHE A 161 -4.66 -8.84 3.64
CA PHE A 161 -4.47 -9.69 4.82
C PHE A 161 -5.23 -11.03 4.75
N PRO A 162 -6.51 -11.11 4.28
CA PRO A 162 -7.22 -12.38 4.28
C PRO A 162 -6.53 -13.41 3.38
N ALA A 163 -6.04 -12.97 2.23
CA ALA A 163 -5.40 -13.82 1.23
C ALA A 163 -3.95 -14.17 1.59
N VAL A 164 -3.19 -13.21 2.12
CA VAL A 164 -1.84 -13.47 2.65
C VAL A 164 -1.90 -14.53 3.75
N PHE A 165 -2.84 -14.39 4.70
CA PHE A 165 -3.03 -15.39 5.74
C PHE A 165 -3.51 -16.74 5.18
N ARG A 166 -4.41 -16.75 4.20
CA ARG A 166 -4.85 -17.99 3.54
C ARG A 166 -3.66 -18.76 2.97
N GLY A 167 -2.85 -18.11 2.14
CA GLY A 167 -1.67 -18.72 1.52
C GLY A 167 -0.65 -19.24 2.52
N VAL A 168 -0.25 -18.45 3.52
CA VAL A 168 0.74 -18.90 4.53
C VAL A 168 0.22 -20.07 5.37
N LEU A 169 -1.07 -20.10 5.69
CA LEU A 169 -1.67 -21.15 6.50
C LEU A 169 -1.76 -22.48 5.74
N ASP A 170 -2.11 -22.43 4.46
CA ASP A 170 -2.27 -23.64 3.62
C ASP A 170 -0.95 -24.42 3.46
N VAL A 171 0.14 -23.70 3.24
CA VAL A 171 1.50 -24.26 3.15
C VAL A 171 2.24 -24.35 4.49
N ARG A 172 1.59 -23.91 5.58
CA ARG A 172 2.16 -23.86 6.94
C ARG A 172 3.52 -23.13 6.98
N ALA A 173 3.62 -21.99 6.30
CA ALA A 173 4.84 -21.19 6.29
C ALA A 173 5.30 -20.86 7.71
N LYS A 174 6.61 -20.84 7.94
CA LYS A 174 7.21 -20.50 9.24
C LYS A 174 7.18 -19.00 9.54
N THR A 175 7.10 -18.18 8.49
CA THR A 175 7.15 -16.72 8.56
C THR A 175 6.48 -16.12 7.32
N ILE A 176 6.24 -14.81 7.35
CA ILE A 176 5.85 -14.00 6.19
C ILE A 176 7.05 -13.13 5.82
N THR A 177 7.56 -13.29 4.61
CA THR A 177 8.73 -12.55 4.12
C THR A 177 8.31 -11.31 3.33
N ASP A 178 9.22 -10.34 3.16
CA ASP A 178 8.94 -9.13 2.38
C ASP A 178 8.71 -9.46 0.90
N THR A 179 9.39 -10.46 0.38
CA THR A 179 9.22 -11.00 -0.98
C THR A 179 7.85 -11.69 -1.17
N MET A 180 7.30 -12.34 -0.14
CA MET A 180 5.90 -12.77 -0.14
C MET A 180 4.96 -11.55 -0.22
N ALA A 181 5.20 -10.50 0.57
CA ALA A 181 4.40 -9.27 0.48
C ALA A 181 4.47 -8.61 -0.91
N VAL A 182 5.63 -8.60 -1.56
CA VAL A 182 5.78 -8.17 -2.96
C VAL A 182 4.97 -9.08 -3.90
N ALA A 183 4.99 -10.41 -3.72
CA ALA A 183 4.20 -11.33 -4.53
C ALA A 183 2.69 -11.05 -4.42
N ALA A 184 2.18 -10.76 -3.22
CA ALA A 184 0.78 -10.33 -3.05
C ALA A 184 0.49 -9.00 -3.77
N ALA A 185 1.38 -8.00 -3.65
CA ALA A 185 1.20 -6.71 -4.32
C ALA A 185 1.20 -6.84 -5.85
N VAL A 186 2.06 -7.70 -6.41
CA VAL A 186 2.11 -8.01 -7.84
C VAL A 186 0.80 -8.68 -8.28
N GLU A 187 0.31 -9.67 -7.53
CA GLU A 187 -0.91 -10.40 -7.90
C GLU A 187 -2.16 -9.52 -7.80
N LEU A 188 -2.25 -8.66 -6.78
CA LEU A 188 -3.31 -7.64 -6.67
C LEU A 188 -3.31 -6.69 -7.89
N ALA A 189 -2.12 -6.20 -8.26
CA ALA A 189 -1.97 -5.30 -9.38
C ALA A 189 -2.36 -5.97 -10.70
N LYS A 190 -1.87 -7.20 -10.93
CA LYS A 190 -2.19 -8.02 -12.10
C LYS A 190 -3.68 -8.33 -12.19
N TYR A 191 -4.31 -8.68 -11.08
CA TYR A 191 -5.75 -9.00 -11.06
C TYR A 191 -6.59 -7.80 -11.54
N ALA A 192 -6.33 -6.59 -11.04
CA ALA A 192 -7.08 -5.40 -11.45
C ALA A 192 -6.92 -5.06 -12.94
N GLU A 193 -5.72 -5.30 -13.49
CA GLU A 193 -5.43 -5.12 -14.91
C GLU A 193 -6.18 -6.12 -15.79
N GLU A 194 -6.21 -7.38 -15.39
CA GLU A 194 -6.88 -8.45 -16.12
C GLU A 194 -8.42 -8.39 -16.00
N ASN A 195 -8.93 -7.97 -14.83
CA ASN A 195 -10.35 -7.99 -14.53
C ASN A 195 -10.86 -6.55 -14.48
N GLY A 196 -11.46 -6.08 -15.57
CA GLY A 196 -12.08 -4.74 -15.66
C GLY A 196 -11.13 -3.60 -16.04
N GLY A 197 -9.82 -3.85 -16.14
CA GLY A 197 -8.81 -2.88 -16.56
C GLY A 197 -8.46 -1.81 -15.52
N ILE A 198 -7.35 -1.11 -15.75
CA ILE A 198 -6.87 -0.05 -14.87
C ILE A 198 -7.07 1.33 -15.49
N ASN A 199 -7.47 2.29 -14.65
CA ASN A 199 -7.58 3.71 -15.02
C ASN A 199 -7.35 4.59 -13.79
N GLU A 200 -7.47 5.91 -13.95
CA GLU A 200 -7.19 6.89 -12.88
C GLU A 200 -8.06 6.72 -11.62
N ASN A 201 -9.24 6.12 -11.76
CA ASN A 201 -10.19 5.88 -10.68
C ASN A 201 -10.26 4.39 -10.27
N ARG A 202 -9.45 3.52 -10.90
CA ARG A 202 -9.37 2.10 -10.57
C ARG A 202 -7.96 1.56 -10.81
N ILE A 203 -7.11 1.67 -9.79
CA ILE A 203 -5.75 1.09 -9.79
C ILE A 203 -5.64 -0.23 -9.02
N LEU A 204 -6.68 -0.59 -8.27
CA LEU A 204 -6.78 -1.78 -7.42
C LEU A 204 -8.16 -2.44 -7.63
N PRO A 205 -8.28 -3.75 -7.33
CA PRO A 205 -9.59 -4.38 -7.27
C PRO A 205 -10.38 -3.89 -6.06
N THR A 206 -11.69 -4.06 -6.09
CA THR A 206 -12.55 -3.77 -4.93
C THR A 206 -12.64 -4.98 -4.01
N MET A 207 -13.08 -4.77 -2.76
CA MET A 207 -13.29 -5.86 -1.80
C MET A 207 -14.38 -6.86 -2.25
N GLU A 208 -15.25 -6.45 -3.17
CA GLU A 208 -16.34 -7.27 -3.73
C GLU A 208 -15.82 -8.29 -4.75
N GLU A 209 -14.67 -8.00 -5.39
CA GLU A 209 -14.01 -8.84 -6.39
C GLU A 209 -13.27 -10.01 -5.74
N TRP A 210 -14.01 -10.89 -5.07
CA TRP A 210 -13.46 -11.90 -4.17
C TRP A 210 -12.51 -12.92 -4.83
N GLU A 211 -12.56 -13.07 -6.15
CA GLU A 211 -11.67 -13.96 -6.90
C GLU A 211 -10.19 -13.53 -6.83
N VAL A 212 -9.92 -12.30 -6.39
CA VAL A 212 -8.56 -11.85 -6.10
C VAL A 212 -7.93 -12.59 -4.92
N TYR A 213 -8.72 -12.97 -3.90
CA TYR A 213 -8.18 -13.54 -2.67
C TYR A 213 -7.57 -14.95 -2.89
N PRO A 214 -8.22 -15.90 -3.60
CA PRO A 214 -7.59 -17.17 -3.97
C PRO A 214 -6.29 -17.01 -4.76
N ARG A 215 -6.23 -16.02 -5.67
CA ARG A 215 -5.05 -15.75 -6.49
C ARG A 215 -3.88 -15.24 -5.67
N VAL A 216 -4.12 -14.27 -4.79
CA VAL A 216 -3.11 -13.76 -3.87
C VAL A 216 -2.64 -14.85 -2.91
N ALA A 217 -3.55 -15.71 -2.41
CA ALA A 217 -3.19 -16.86 -1.57
C ALA A 217 -2.25 -17.83 -2.31
N ALA A 218 -2.56 -18.16 -3.57
CA ALA A 218 -1.72 -19.01 -4.41
C ALA A 218 -0.34 -18.41 -4.67
N ALA A 219 -0.25 -17.11 -4.98
CA ALA A 219 1.02 -16.41 -5.19
C ALA A 219 1.90 -16.44 -3.92
N ILE A 220 1.29 -16.19 -2.76
CA ILE A 220 1.96 -16.20 -1.45
C ILE A 220 2.47 -17.61 -1.09
N ALA A 221 1.64 -18.63 -1.30
CA ALA A 221 1.97 -20.01 -1.00
C ALA A 221 3.13 -20.52 -1.85
N VAL A 222 3.10 -20.27 -3.17
CA VAL A 222 4.19 -20.63 -4.08
C VAL A 222 5.47 -19.92 -3.67
N ARG A 223 5.40 -18.62 -3.34
CA ARG A 223 6.59 -17.89 -2.91
C ARG A 223 7.19 -18.43 -1.62
N ALA A 224 6.35 -18.83 -0.65
CA ALA A 224 6.82 -19.48 0.57
C ALA A 224 7.50 -20.84 0.31
N VAL A 225 7.06 -21.58 -0.71
CA VAL A 225 7.68 -22.85 -1.13
C VAL A 225 9.04 -22.59 -1.79
N GLU A 226 9.10 -21.63 -2.72
CA GLU A 226 10.36 -21.22 -3.39
C GLU A 226 11.44 -20.80 -2.39
N GLU A 227 11.06 -20.09 -1.33
CA GLU A 227 11.98 -19.60 -0.30
C GLU A 227 12.32 -20.63 0.79
N GLY A 228 11.75 -21.84 0.71
CA GLY A 228 11.99 -22.91 1.69
C GLY A 228 11.44 -22.63 3.09
N VAL A 229 10.55 -21.64 3.24
CA VAL A 229 9.90 -21.31 4.51
C VAL A 229 8.59 -22.07 4.73
N ALA A 230 8.03 -22.66 3.67
CA ALA A 230 6.87 -23.55 3.71
C ALA A 230 7.19 -24.92 4.34
N ARG A 231 6.21 -25.51 5.04
CA ARG A 231 6.29 -26.89 5.57
C ARG A 231 5.43 -27.88 4.77
N ARG A 232 4.63 -27.39 3.82
CA ARG A 232 3.93 -28.18 2.82
C ARG A 232 4.17 -27.55 1.46
N THR A 233 4.45 -28.35 0.45
CA THR A 233 4.60 -27.90 -0.93
C THR A 233 3.25 -27.84 -1.62
N THR A 234 3.11 -26.94 -2.58
CA THR A 234 1.93 -26.79 -3.43
C THR A 234 2.35 -26.15 -4.75
N THR A 235 1.61 -26.38 -5.82
CA THR A 235 1.71 -25.59 -7.05
C THR A 235 0.73 -24.42 -7.04
N TYR A 236 0.93 -23.42 -7.90
CA TYR A 236 -0.02 -22.30 -8.02
C TYR A 236 -1.44 -22.78 -8.31
N LYS A 237 -1.59 -23.74 -9.25
CA LYS A 237 -2.89 -24.27 -9.66
C LYS A 237 -3.60 -25.00 -8.51
N GLU A 238 -2.88 -25.86 -7.79
CA GLU A 238 -3.46 -26.60 -6.66
C GLU A 238 -3.89 -25.66 -5.54
N GLU A 239 -3.08 -24.63 -5.25
CA GLU A 239 -3.40 -23.67 -4.21
C GLU A 239 -4.55 -22.75 -4.60
N LEU A 240 -4.59 -22.32 -5.86
CA LEU A 240 -5.68 -21.50 -6.37
C LEU A 240 -7.03 -22.22 -6.20
N GLU A 241 -7.11 -23.49 -6.58
CA GLU A 241 -8.33 -24.29 -6.43
C GLU A 241 -8.67 -24.53 -4.96
N ARG A 242 -7.69 -24.87 -4.12
CA ARG A 242 -7.90 -25.04 -2.66
C ARG A 242 -8.45 -23.76 -2.02
N ALA A 243 -7.80 -22.63 -2.25
CA ALA A 243 -8.20 -21.35 -1.67
C ALA A 243 -9.57 -20.91 -2.20
N ARG A 244 -9.86 -21.14 -3.49
CA ARG A 244 -11.16 -20.87 -4.11
C ARG A 244 -12.27 -21.71 -3.48
N GLU A 245 -12.04 -23.00 -3.26
CA GLU A 245 -13.01 -23.89 -2.62
C GLU A 245 -13.33 -23.46 -1.19
N ILE A 246 -12.28 -23.18 -0.38
CA ILE A 246 -12.43 -22.74 1.02
C ILE A 246 -13.22 -21.43 1.09
N ILE A 247 -12.80 -20.42 0.32
CA ILE A 247 -13.42 -19.09 0.33
C ILE A 247 -14.85 -19.17 -0.23
N GLY A 248 -15.03 -19.87 -1.35
CA GLY A 248 -16.33 -20.07 -1.99
C GLY A 248 -17.35 -20.76 -1.08
N THR A 249 -16.94 -21.82 -0.39
CA THR A 249 -17.80 -22.55 0.56
C THR A 249 -18.29 -21.65 1.69
N VAL A 250 -17.40 -20.84 2.28
CA VAL A 250 -17.79 -19.92 3.36
C VAL A 250 -18.76 -18.85 2.85
N ARG A 251 -18.52 -18.30 1.65
CA ARG A 251 -19.40 -17.30 1.02
C ARG A 251 -20.79 -17.88 0.73
N GLN A 252 -20.86 -19.10 0.19
CA GLN A 252 -22.14 -19.78 -0.07
C GLN A 252 -22.91 -20.04 1.23
N LYS A 253 -22.23 -20.52 2.28
CA LYS A 253 -22.86 -20.71 3.60
C LYS A 253 -23.42 -19.41 4.15
N PHE A 254 -22.65 -18.33 4.08
CA PHE A 254 -23.11 -17.01 4.53
C PHE A 254 -24.34 -16.54 3.74
N GLN A 255 -24.31 -16.65 2.40
CA GLN A 255 -25.44 -16.29 1.55
C GLN A 255 -26.70 -17.10 1.85
N SER A 256 -26.57 -18.40 2.13
CA SER A 256 -27.70 -19.26 2.51
C SER A 256 -28.31 -18.84 3.85
N ILE A 257 -27.48 -18.53 4.86
CA ILE A 257 -27.96 -18.07 6.18
C ILE A 257 -28.60 -16.68 6.07
N TRP A 258 -28.02 -15.78 5.27
CA TRP A 258 -28.57 -14.45 5.02
C TRP A 258 -29.93 -14.53 4.31
N SER A 259 -30.03 -15.36 3.26
CA SER A 259 -31.23 -15.50 2.45
C SER A 259 -32.37 -16.23 3.17
N SER A 260 -32.06 -17.07 4.17
CA SER A 260 -33.08 -17.72 5.00
C SER A 260 -33.67 -16.82 6.09
N GLY A 261 -33.16 -15.59 6.25
CA GLY A 261 -33.61 -14.64 7.27
C GLY A 261 -33.11 -14.96 8.69
N LEU A 262 -32.18 -15.92 8.84
CA LEU A 262 -31.56 -16.24 10.12
C LEU A 262 -30.63 -15.13 10.63
N ILE A 263 -30.07 -14.33 9.71
CA ILE A 263 -29.40 -13.09 10.05
C ILE A 263 -30.42 -11.96 9.88
N PRO A 264 -30.78 -11.22 10.95
CA PRO A 264 -31.72 -10.12 10.85
C PRO A 264 -31.14 -9.02 9.95
N LYS A 265 -32.00 -8.41 9.14
CA LYS A 265 -31.63 -7.23 8.36
C LYS A 265 -31.33 -6.07 9.33
N PRO A 266 -30.37 -5.18 8.99
CA PRO A 266 -30.21 -3.95 9.75
C PRO A 266 -31.54 -3.17 9.79
N PRO A 267 -31.83 -2.46 10.89
CA PRO A 267 -33.02 -1.61 10.95
C PRO A 267 -32.99 -0.61 9.80
N VAL A 268 -34.17 -0.35 9.22
CA VAL A 268 -34.32 0.57 8.08
C VAL A 268 -34.03 2.03 8.51
N ASP A 269 -34.14 2.32 9.81
CA ASP A 269 -34.10 3.66 10.40
C ASP A 269 -32.74 4.01 11.03
N TYR A 270 -31.63 3.67 10.36
CA TYR A 270 -30.35 4.30 10.68
C TYR A 270 -30.25 5.62 9.90
N GLU A 271 -30.97 6.64 10.37
CA GLU A 271 -30.66 8.04 10.03
C GLU A 271 -29.32 8.39 10.70
N GLY A 272 -28.22 8.12 9.99
CA GLY A 272 -26.88 8.59 10.31
C GLY A 272 -26.55 9.89 9.59
#